data_AF-A0A1X7UDW2-F1
#
_entry.id   AF-A0A1X7UDW2-F1
#
_cell.length_a   1.000
_cell.length_b   1.000
_cell.length_c   1.000
_cell.angle_alpha   90.00
_cell.angle_beta   90.00
_cell.angle_gamma   90.00
#
_symmetry.space_group_name_H-M   'P 1'
#
loop_
_entity.id
_entity.type
_entity.pdbx_description
1 polymer ?
#
loop_
_entity_poly.entity_id
_entity_poly.type
_entity_poly.pdbx_seq_one_letter_code
_entity_poly.pdbx_strand_id
1 'polypeptide(L)' 'MFITGVGGTGKSFLIKAIKCRVDAIWHPKIGKIMFAIVAPTGIAAFNVGGLTIHRLFQLPIEHEGKTAGYWALSDFYNCH' A
#
# COMPACT_ATOMS: atom_id res chain seq x y z
N MET A 1 -4.80 8.91 12.43
CA MET A 1 -6.28 8.89 12.32
C MET A 1 -6.73 7.46 12.07
N PHE A 2 -7.75 6.98 12.79
CA PHE A 2 -8.30 5.64 12.60
C PHE A 2 -9.76 5.76 12.14
N ILE A 3 -10.10 5.09 11.04
CA ILE A 3 -11.43 5.16 10.43
C ILE A 3 -12.02 3.75 10.37
N THR A 4 -13.18 3.55 10.98
CA THR A 4 -13.91 2.28 10.94
C THR A 4 -15.32 2.50 10.40
N GLY A 5 -16.01 1.41 10.12
CA GLY A 5 -17.40 1.42 9.67
C GLY A 5 -17.78 0.06 9.10
N VAL A 6 -19.07 -0.23 9.03
CA VAL A 6 -19.59 -1.49 8.49
C VAL A 6 -19.22 -1.70 7.01
N GLY A 7 -19.33 -2.93 6.50
CA GLY A 7 -19.08 -3.23 5.08
C GLY A 7 -19.94 -2.36 4.16
N GLY A 8 -19.39 -1.96 3.01
CA GLY A 8 -20.14 -1.16 2.03
C GLY A 8 -20.18 0.37 2.27
N THR A 9 -19.61 0.89 3.35
CA THR A 9 -19.62 2.35 3.65
C THR A 9 -18.62 3.18 2.84
N GLY A 10 -18.03 2.64 1.79
CA GLY A 10 -17.10 3.41 0.92
C GLY A 10 -15.74 3.75 1.54
N LYS A 11 -15.28 3.06 2.60
CA LYS A 11 -13.96 3.31 3.20
C LYS A 11 -12.80 3.24 2.19
N SER A 12 -12.82 2.28 1.27
CA SER A 12 -11.81 2.18 0.20
C SER A 12 -11.86 3.38 -0.76
N PHE A 13 -13.05 3.92 -1.01
CA PHE A 13 -13.22 5.14 -1.80
C PHE A 13 -12.63 6.36 -1.07
N LEU A 14 -12.85 6.48 0.25
CA LEU A 14 -12.23 7.52 1.07
C LEU A 14 -10.69 7.42 1.06
N ILE A 15 -10.13 6.21 1.18
CA ILE A 15 -8.69 5.98 1.07
C ILE A 15 -8.16 6.47 -0.30
N LYS A 16 -8.88 6.18 -1.39
CA LYS A 16 -8.53 6.65 -2.74
C LYS A 16 -8.60 8.17 -2.87
N ALA A 17 -9.57 8.83 -2.23
CA ALA A 17 -9.67 10.29 -2.22
C ALA A 17 -8.51 10.93 -1.44
N ILE A 18 -8.16 10.36 -0.28
CA ILE A 18 -6.98 10.81 0.50
C ILE A 18 -5.71 10.65 -0.32
N LYS A 19 -5.53 9.50 -0.99
CA LYS A 19 -4.40 9.27 -1.91
C LYS A 19 -4.29 10.38 -2.95
N CYS A 20 -5.36 10.62 -3.70
CA CYS A 20 -5.39 11.65 -4.74
C CYS A 20 -5.04 13.04 -4.19
N ARG A 21 -5.50 13.36 -2.97
CA ARG A 21 -5.19 14.64 -2.34
C ARG A 21 -3.73 14.74 -1.92
N VAL A 22 -3.15 13.67 -1.37
CA VAL A 22 -1.72 13.61 -1.02
C VAL A 22 -0.87 13.72 -2.28
N ASP A 23 -1.19 12.98 -3.33
CA ASP A 23 -0.53 13.08 -4.65
C ASP A 23 -0.57 14.52 -5.20
N ALA A 24 -1.71 15.20 -5.10
CA ALA A 24 -1.86 16.59 -5.55
C ALA A 24 -1.00 17.58 -4.73
N ILE A 25 -0.86 17.37 -3.41
CA ILE A 25 -0.04 18.23 -2.54
C ILE A 25 1.46 17.97 -2.77
N TRP A 26 1.81 16.70 -2.97
CA TRP A 26 3.19 16.21 -3.05
C TRP A 26 3.67 15.93 -4.47
N HIS A 27 3.00 16.50 -5.49
CA HIS A 27 3.29 16.42 -6.93
C HIS A 27 4.81 16.29 -7.24
N PRO A 28 5.23 15.61 -8.34
CA PRO A 28 6.52 14.92 -8.57
C PRO A 28 7.80 15.79 -8.62
N LYS A 29 7.81 16.96 -7.97
CA LYS A 29 8.98 17.79 -7.71
C LYS A 29 10.09 17.04 -6.97
N ILE A 30 9.78 15.90 -6.35
CA ILE A 30 10.73 15.04 -5.67
C ILE A 30 10.48 13.63 -6.21
N GLY A 31 11.40 13.09 -7.02
CA GLY A 31 11.36 11.70 -7.52
C GLY A 31 11.57 10.64 -6.43
N LYS A 32 10.99 10.86 -5.24
CA LYS A 32 11.04 9.97 -4.07
C LYS A 32 9.62 9.57 -3.69
N ILE A 33 9.51 8.36 -3.17
CA ILE A 33 8.28 7.82 -2.61
C ILE A 33 7.98 8.56 -1.29
N MET A 34 6.91 9.35 -1.26
CA MET A 34 6.55 10.17 -0.09
C MET A 34 5.52 9.49 0.83
N PHE A 35 4.77 8.51 0.34
CA PHE A 35 3.78 7.78 1.13
C PHE A 35 3.57 6.35 0.61
N ALA A 36 3.04 5.48 1.46
CA ALA A 36 2.72 4.09 1.13
C ALA A 36 1.30 3.75 1.60
N ILE A 37 0.55 3.04 0.76
CA ILE A 37 -0.75 2.46 1.11
C ILE A 37 -0.52 0.98 1.39
N VAL A 38 -0.92 0.52 2.57
CA VAL A 38 -0.72 -0.87 2.98
C VAL A 38 -1.96 -1.53 3.55
N ALA A 39 -2.05 -2.85 3.38
CA ALA A 39 -3.07 -3.69 3.98
C ALA A 39 -2.47 -5.02 4.48
N PRO A 40 -3.13 -5.76 5.40
CA PRO A 40 -2.58 -7.01 5.93
C PRO A 40 -2.59 -8.16 4.90
N THR A 41 -3.58 -8.21 4.01
CA THR A 41 -3.75 -9.30 3.02
C THR A 41 -3.61 -8.80 1.58
N GLY A 42 -3.19 -9.69 0.67
CA GLY A 42 -2.99 -9.38 -0.75
C GLY A 42 -4.24 -8.80 -1.43
N ILE A 43 -5.41 -9.42 -1.25
CA ILE A 43 -6.68 -8.94 -1.86
C ILE A 43 -7.06 -7.55 -1.35
N ALA A 44 -6.91 -7.28 -0.05
CA ALA A 44 -7.19 -5.95 0.50
C ALA A 44 -6.22 -4.89 -0.03
N ALA A 45 -4.93 -5.22 -0.13
CA ALA A 45 -3.92 -4.32 -0.70
C ALA A 45 -4.21 -4.01 -2.18
N PHE A 46 -4.58 -5.05 -2.95
CA PHE A 46 -4.98 -4.91 -4.35
C PHE A 46 -6.18 -3.97 -4.53
N ASN A 47 -7.22 -4.11 -3.71
CA ASN A 47 -8.43 -3.29 -3.80
C ASN A 47 -8.19 -1.78 -3.59
N VAL A 48 -7.11 -1.40 -2.91
CA VAL A 48 -6.75 0.01 -2.67
C VAL A 48 -5.51 0.44 -3.48
N GLY A 49 -4.99 -0.42 -4.35
CA GLY A 49 -3.78 -0.16 -5.14
C GLY A 49 -2.53 0.07 -4.26
N GLY A 50 -2.40 -0.72 -3.19
CA GLY A 50 -1.30 -0.66 -2.23
C GLY A 50 -0.52 -1.97 -2.15
N LEU A 51 0.33 -2.08 -1.13
CA LEU A 51 1.14 -3.26 -0.84
C LEU A 51 0.69 -3.96 0.43
N THR A 52 1.18 -5.17 0.66
CA THR A 52 1.00 -5.80 1.95
C THR A 52 2.01 -5.28 2.97
N ILE A 53 1.63 -5.26 4.25
CA ILE A 53 2.51 -4.81 5.35
C ILE A 53 3.82 -5.61 5.36
N HIS A 54 3.73 -6.92 5.19
CA HIS A 54 4.89 -7.82 5.15
C HIS A 54 5.84 -7.50 3.99
N ARG A 55 5.29 -7.16 2.81
CA ARG A 55 6.10 -6.78 1.66
C ARG A 55 6.77 -5.42 1.84
N LEU A 56 6.06 -4.45 2.43
CA LEU A 56 6.62 -3.11 2.68
C LEU A 56 7.84 -3.16 3.62
N PHE A 57 7.72 -3.92 4.71
CA PHE A 57 8.77 -4.02 5.73
C PHE A 57 9.75 -5.17 5.52
N GLN A 58 9.64 -5.89 4.39
CA GLN A 58 10.43 -7.10 4.09
C GLN A 58 10.37 -8.13 5.23
N LEU A 59 9.22 -8.25 5.90
CA LEU A 59 9.04 -9.20 6.99
C LEU A 59 8.97 -10.61 6.40
N PRO A 60 9.73 -11.58 6.95
CA PRO A 60 9.65 -12.95 6.50
C PRO A 60 8.25 -13.49 6.78
N ILE A 61 7.56 -13.95 5.73
CA ILE A 61 6.44 -14.86 5.89
C ILE A 61 7.03 -16.26 5.85
N GLU A 62 7.14 -16.86 7.02
CA GLU A 62 7.47 -18.27 7.14
C GLU A 62 6.20 -19.08 6.94
N HIS A 63 6.17 -19.90 5.90
CA HIS A 63 5.33 -21.09 5.83
C HIS A 63 6.27 -22.27 5.64
N GLU A 64 6.39 -23.13 6.66
CA GLU A 64 7.13 -24.39 6.58
C GLU A 64 8.57 -24.24 6.05
N GLY A 65 9.31 -23.24 6.53
CA GLY A 65 10.72 -23.04 6.18
C GLY A 65 11.00 -22.45 4.79
N LYS A 66 9.97 -21.99 4.07
CA LYS A 66 10.13 -21.24 2.82
C LYS A 66 9.92 -19.75 3.06
N THR A 67 10.98 -18.97 2.94
CA THR A 67 10.91 -17.50 2.96
C THR A 67 10.47 -16.97 1.60
N ALA A 68 9.37 -16.22 1.55
CA ALA A 68 8.97 -15.51 0.34
C ALA A 68 9.95 -14.36 0.06
N GLY A 69 10.53 -14.33 -1.15
CA GLY A 69 11.30 -13.19 -1.63
C GLY A 69 10.37 -12.03 -1.99
N TYR A 70 10.68 -10.81 -1.53
CA TYR A 70 9.91 -9.60 -1.82
C TYR A 70 10.76 -8.61 -2.63
N TRP A 71 10.17 -8.07 -3.70
CA TRP A 71 10.72 -6.93 -4.44
C TRP A 71 10.60 -5.65 -3.62
N ALA A 72 11.57 -4.74 -3.74
CA ALA A 72 11.62 -3.51 -2.98
C ALA A 72 10.51 -2.54 -3.39
N LEU A 73 10.19 -1.59 -2.50
CA LEU A 73 9.19 -0.56 -2.75
C LEU A 73 9.52 0.28 -3.99
N SER A 74 10.81 0.57 -4.21
CA SER A 74 11.32 1.25 -5.42
C SER A 74 10.88 0.56 -6.71
N ASP A 75 10.86 -0.77 -6.72
CA ASP A 75 10.58 -1.56 -7.92
C ASP A 75 9.10 -1.45 -8.32
N PHE A 76 8.22 -1.20 -7.35
CA PHE A 76 6.79 -0.97 -7.61
C PHE A 76 6.53 0.38 -8.29
N TYR A 77 7.25 1.43 -7.88
CA TYR A 77 7.06 2.77 -8.44
C TYR A 77 7.82 3.00 -9.76
N ASN A 78 8.87 2.21 -10.03
CA ASN A 78 9.61 2.25 -11.30
C ASN A 78 8.97 1.43 -12.42
N CYS A 79 7.90 0.68 -12.13
CA CYS A 79 7.20 -0.15 -13.11
C CYS A 79 6.12 0.64 -13.91
N HIS A 80 6.05 1.96 -13.75
CA HIS A 80 5.02 2.81 -14.33
C HIS A 80 5.58 3.99 -15.12
#